data_AF-A0ABD6ISJ6-F1
#
_entry.id   AF-A0ABD6ISJ6-F1
#
_cell.length_a   1.000
_cell.length_b   1.000
_cell.length_c   1.000
_cell.angle_alpha   90.00
_cell.angle_beta   90.00
_cell.angle_gamma   90.00
#
_symmetry.space_group_name_H-M   'P 1'
#
loop_
_entity.id
_entity.type
_entity.pdbx_description
1 polymer ?
#
loop_
_entity_poly.entity_id
_entity_poly.type
_entity_poly.pdbx_seq_one_letter_code
_entity_poly.pdbx_strand_id
1 'polypeptide(L)'
;IAGLGVPYVWVRGNHDSPVTQRYLEHMKNVRVLDGGHARTVGGLRFAGIGDPQFTPDRAVVPGGDAAERLAGDRLDSALRSQRAAGTPVDVAIAHEPVAARETDGEVPLVLCGHLHHEGDEKLPYGTRLRMEGSTGGSGLRAVEGKYPAPIEASVLYFDRDSHRLQAWDAIELGGLGLATAEVSRHLADDNRPGATPSPTAPSPSGKGGLARRP
;
A
#
# COMPACT_ATOMS: atom_id res chain seq x y z
N ILE A 1 1.99 -9.46 -16.17
CA ILE A 1 1.98 -9.87 -14.75
C ILE A 1 2.23 -11.36 -14.52
N ALA A 2 1.48 -12.30 -15.12
CA ALA A 2 1.69 -13.74 -14.86
C ALA A 2 3.10 -14.29 -15.13
N GLY A 3 3.82 -13.70 -16.10
CA GLY A 3 5.21 -14.08 -16.44
C GLY A 3 6.29 -13.38 -15.61
N LEU A 4 5.93 -12.54 -14.64
CA LEU A 4 6.92 -11.95 -13.73
C LEU A 4 7.45 -13.03 -12.80
N GLY A 5 8.78 -13.22 -12.76
CA GLY A 5 9.45 -14.17 -11.87
C GLY A 5 9.41 -13.79 -10.37
N VAL A 6 8.54 -12.85 -10.00
CA VAL A 6 8.38 -12.30 -8.66
C VAL A 6 6.90 -12.29 -8.25
N PRO A 7 6.60 -12.36 -6.94
CA PRO A 7 5.23 -12.17 -6.46
C PRO A 7 4.69 -10.78 -6.84
N TYR A 8 3.41 -10.72 -7.18
CA TYR A 8 2.71 -9.48 -7.53
C TYR A 8 1.58 -9.24 -6.52
N VAL A 9 1.76 -8.28 -5.62
CA VAL A 9 0.73 -7.88 -4.65
C VAL A 9 -0.15 -6.83 -5.30
N TRP A 10 -1.47 -7.03 -5.26
CA TRP A 10 -2.42 -6.21 -6.00
C TRP A 10 -3.61 -5.82 -5.14
N VAL A 11 -4.03 -4.57 -5.23
CA VAL A 11 -5.28 -4.06 -4.66
C VAL A 11 -6.14 -3.50 -5.80
N ARG A 12 -7.46 -3.67 -5.70
CA ARG A 12 -8.41 -3.13 -6.68
C ARG A 12 -8.46 -1.60 -6.56
N GLY A 13 -8.31 -0.88 -7.66
CA GLY A 13 -8.64 0.55 -7.74
C GLY A 13 -10.02 0.82 -8.35
N ASN A 14 -10.46 2.08 -8.37
CA ASN A 14 -11.78 2.45 -8.88
C ASN A 14 -11.97 2.19 -10.39
N HIS A 15 -10.88 1.98 -11.14
CA HIS A 15 -10.91 1.60 -12.56
C HIS A 15 -10.94 0.08 -12.77
N ASP A 16 -10.82 -0.72 -11.71
CA ASP A 16 -10.80 -2.18 -11.76
C ASP A 16 -12.14 -2.76 -11.31
N SER A 17 -12.69 -3.68 -12.10
CA SER A 17 -13.95 -4.34 -11.75
C SER A 17 -13.74 -5.58 -10.86
N PRO A 18 -14.79 -6.08 -10.18
CA PRO A 18 -14.76 -7.40 -9.55
C PRO A 18 -14.47 -8.54 -10.55
N VAL A 19 -14.74 -8.36 -11.85
CA VAL A 19 -14.35 -9.33 -12.88
C VAL A 19 -12.84 -9.33 -13.09
N THR A 20 -12.22 -8.14 -13.15
CA THR A 20 -10.76 -7.98 -13.24
C THR A 20 -10.07 -8.64 -12.05
N GLN A 21 -10.55 -8.35 -10.83
CA GLN A 21 -10.01 -8.98 -9.62
C GLN A 21 -10.10 -10.51 -9.68
N ARG A 22 -11.29 -11.05 -9.99
CA ARG A 22 -11.46 -12.52 -10.10
C ARG A 22 -10.51 -13.12 -11.11
N TYR A 23 -10.29 -12.47 -12.25
CA TYR A 23 -9.31 -12.94 -13.24
C TYR A 23 -7.88 -12.98 -12.67
N LEU A 24 -7.47 -11.95 -11.92
CA LEU A 24 -6.16 -11.88 -11.26
C LEU A 24 -5.98 -12.92 -10.15
N GLU A 25 -7.03 -13.24 -9.40
CA GLU A 25 -7.01 -14.26 -8.34
C GLU A 25 -6.64 -15.66 -8.88
N HIS A 26 -6.88 -15.94 -10.16
CA HIS A 26 -6.49 -17.21 -10.79
C HIS A 26 -5.00 -17.27 -11.18
N MET A 27 -4.26 -16.16 -11.08
CA MET A 27 -2.84 -16.12 -11.41
C MET A 27 -1.97 -16.52 -10.22
N LYS A 28 -1.17 -17.58 -10.38
CA LYS A 28 -0.37 -18.17 -9.29
C LYS A 28 0.61 -17.22 -8.62
N ASN A 29 1.16 -16.24 -9.35
CA ASN A 29 2.12 -15.28 -8.81
C ASN A 29 1.44 -14.01 -8.23
N VAL A 30 0.12 -13.85 -8.39
CA VAL A 30 -0.61 -12.70 -7.89
C VAL A 30 -1.16 -12.96 -6.49
N ARG A 31 -1.14 -11.94 -5.64
CA ARG A 31 -1.73 -11.91 -4.31
C ARG A 31 -2.68 -10.71 -4.26
N VAL A 32 -3.95 -10.97 -4.50
CA VAL A 32 -5.00 -9.96 -4.33
C VAL A 32 -5.21 -9.69 -2.85
N LEU A 33 -5.16 -8.42 -2.48
CA LEU A 33 -5.51 -7.90 -1.16
C LEU A 33 -6.92 -7.33 -1.23
N ASP A 34 -7.83 -7.91 -0.46
CA ASP A 34 -9.20 -7.43 -0.32
C ASP A 34 -9.76 -7.90 1.04
N GLY A 35 -10.79 -7.21 1.53
CA GLY A 35 -11.47 -7.55 2.78
C GLY A 35 -10.60 -7.46 4.05
N GLY A 36 -9.42 -6.83 3.99
CA GLY A 36 -8.47 -6.78 5.11
C GLY A 36 -7.76 -8.10 5.39
N HIS A 37 -7.85 -9.09 4.50
CA HIS A 37 -7.18 -10.37 4.68
C HIS A 37 -5.66 -10.23 4.52
N ALA A 38 -4.91 -10.59 5.56
CA ALA A 38 -3.46 -10.49 5.54
C ALA A 38 -2.80 -11.56 4.66
N ARG A 39 -1.76 -11.18 3.91
CA ARG A 39 -0.92 -12.05 3.08
C ARG A 39 0.55 -11.78 3.38
N THR A 40 1.33 -12.83 3.62
CA THR A 40 2.79 -12.73 3.75
C THR A 40 3.46 -12.93 2.41
N VAL A 41 4.31 -11.99 2.01
CA VAL A 41 5.07 -12.02 0.75
C VAL A 41 6.48 -11.51 1.03
N GLY A 42 7.51 -12.32 0.73
CA GLY A 42 8.90 -11.89 0.87
C GLY A 42 9.33 -11.53 2.31
N GLY A 43 8.64 -12.06 3.33
CA GLY A 43 8.88 -11.75 4.76
C GLY A 43 7.95 -10.67 5.32
N LEU A 44 7.37 -9.82 4.47
CA LEU A 44 6.46 -8.76 4.88
C LEU A 44 5.00 -9.23 4.88
N ARG A 45 4.20 -8.72 5.81
CA ARG A 45 2.75 -8.96 5.93
C ARG A 45 1.99 -7.75 5.38
N PHE A 46 1.16 -8.01 4.39
CA PHE A 46 0.33 -7.01 3.73
C PHE A 46 -1.13 -7.28 4.04
N ALA A 47 -1.94 -6.23 4.21
CA ALA A 47 -3.39 -6.33 4.14
C ALA A 47 -3.92 -5.13 3.35
N GLY A 48 -5.07 -5.30 2.73
CA GLY A 48 -5.66 -4.22 1.96
C GLY A 48 -7.14 -4.39 1.74
N ILE A 49 -7.75 -3.35 1.19
CA ILE A 49 -9.16 -3.30 0.85
C ILE A 49 -9.27 -2.85 -0.59
N GLY A 50 -9.99 -3.63 -1.41
CA GLY A 50 -10.27 -3.22 -2.78
C GLY A 50 -11.20 -2.02 -2.78
N ASP A 51 -10.95 -1.07 -3.67
CA ASP A 51 -11.81 0.09 -3.87
C ASP A 51 -13.27 -0.36 -4.00
N PRO A 52 -14.19 0.20 -3.18
CA PRO A 52 -15.60 -0.17 -3.20
C PRO A 52 -16.32 0.40 -4.43
N GLN A 53 -15.72 1.34 -5.14
CA GLN A 53 -16.28 2.01 -6.29
C GLN A 53 -15.72 1.41 -7.58
N PHE A 54 -16.55 1.42 -8.62
CA PHE A 54 -16.13 1.13 -9.98
C PHE A 54 -16.56 2.28 -10.87
N THR A 55 -15.67 3.26 -11.01
CA THR A 55 -15.87 4.50 -11.76
C THR A 55 -14.82 4.61 -12.88
N PRO A 56 -14.77 3.64 -13.81
CA PRO A 56 -13.84 3.70 -14.93
C PRO A 56 -14.12 4.90 -15.85
N ASP A 57 -15.37 5.38 -15.85
CA ASP A 57 -15.80 6.62 -16.46
C ASP A 57 -15.99 7.70 -15.38
N ARG A 58 -15.17 8.76 -15.45
CA ARG A 58 -15.21 9.90 -14.51
C ARG A 58 -16.43 10.80 -14.70
N ALA A 59 -17.27 10.58 -15.73
CA ALA A 59 -18.56 11.24 -15.85
C ALA A 59 -19.59 10.73 -14.82
N VAL A 60 -19.34 9.56 -14.22
CA VAL A 60 -20.17 8.99 -13.17
C VAL A 60 -19.81 9.66 -11.84
N VAL A 61 -20.83 10.18 -11.14
CA VAL A 61 -20.67 10.73 -9.78
C VAL A 61 -20.25 9.57 -8.88
N PRO A 62 -19.05 9.63 -8.27
CA PRO A 62 -18.60 8.59 -7.35
C PRO A 62 -19.56 8.44 -6.16
N GLY A 63 -19.52 7.30 -5.48
CA GLY A 63 -20.25 7.11 -4.20
C GLY A 63 -19.82 8.09 -3.09
N GLY A 64 -18.79 8.90 -3.38
CA GLY A 64 -18.21 9.90 -2.50
C GLY A 64 -17.39 9.27 -1.39
N ASP A 65 -16.80 10.12 -0.56
CA ASP A 65 -15.94 9.71 0.56
C ASP A 65 -16.59 8.72 1.52
N ALA A 66 -17.92 8.69 1.63
CA ALA A 66 -18.61 7.82 2.59
C ALA A 66 -18.36 6.32 2.33
N ALA A 67 -18.33 5.90 1.07
CA ALA A 67 -18.03 4.51 0.72
C ALA A 67 -16.58 4.16 1.05
N GLU A 68 -15.66 5.10 0.81
CA GLU A 68 -14.24 4.95 1.07
C GLU A 68 -13.92 4.90 2.56
N ARG A 69 -14.56 5.76 3.36
CA ARG A 69 -14.48 5.71 4.83
C ARG A 69 -14.94 4.35 5.34
N LEU A 70 -16.08 3.83 4.85
CA LEU A 70 -16.55 2.51 5.25
C LEU A 70 -15.59 1.38 4.84
N ALA A 71 -14.94 1.48 3.69
CA ALA A 71 -13.89 0.54 3.28
C ALA A 71 -12.66 0.65 4.19
N GLY A 72 -12.24 1.87 4.52
CA GLY A 72 -11.18 2.18 5.49
C GLY A 72 -11.47 1.61 6.88
N ASP A 73 -12.66 1.85 7.43
CA ASP A 73 -13.12 1.32 8.73
C ASP A 73 -13.05 -0.21 8.80
N ARG A 74 -13.41 -0.88 7.69
CA ARG A 74 -13.30 -2.34 7.58
C ARG A 74 -11.85 -2.80 7.59
N LEU A 75 -10.97 -2.06 6.90
CA LEU A 75 -9.55 -2.34 6.89
C LEU A 75 -8.94 -2.13 8.29
N ASP A 76 -9.19 -0.99 8.94
CA ASP A 76 -8.80 -0.71 10.34
C ASP A 76 -9.24 -1.84 11.28
N SER A 77 -10.52 -2.23 11.23
CA SER A 77 -11.06 -3.32 12.06
C SER A 77 -10.33 -4.64 11.84
N ALA A 78 -9.97 -4.96 10.59
CA ALA A 78 -9.20 -6.15 10.26
C ALA A 78 -7.76 -6.06 10.78
N LEU A 79 -7.11 -4.89 10.63
CA LEU A 79 -5.75 -4.64 11.13
C LEU A 79 -5.67 -4.77 12.65
N ARG A 80 -6.63 -4.20 13.39
CA ARG A 80 -6.78 -4.36 14.84
C ARG A 80 -6.91 -5.82 15.24
N SER A 81 -7.74 -6.57 14.51
CA SER A 81 -7.93 -8.01 14.74
C SER A 81 -6.63 -8.80 14.52
N GLN A 82 -5.87 -8.48 13.48
CA GLN A 82 -4.56 -9.09 13.20
C GLN A 82 -3.54 -8.77 14.31
N ARG A 83 -3.50 -7.53 14.78
CA ARG A 83 -2.65 -7.09 15.90
C ARG A 83 -3.02 -7.82 17.19
N ALA A 84 -4.30 -7.89 17.53
CA ALA A 84 -4.79 -8.59 18.72
C ALA A 84 -4.49 -10.10 18.67
N ALA A 85 -4.45 -10.70 17.49
CA ALA A 85 -4.05 -12.09 17.27
C ALA A 85 -2.51 -12.32 17.34
N GLY A 86 -1.72 -11.28 17.61
CA GLY A 86 -0.26 -11.37 17.67
C GLY A 86 0.42 -11.47 16.30
N THR A 87 -0.30 -11.13 15.23
CA THR A 87 0.20 -11.21 13.85
C THR A 87 -0.02 -9.87 13.13
N PRO A 88 0.61 -8.78 13.59
CA PRO A 88 0.39 -7.44 13.03
C PRO A 88 0.74 -7.40 11.52
N VAL A 89 0.12 -6.46 10.82
CA VAL A 89 0.39 -6.19 9.40
C VAL A 89 1.49 -5.13 9.32
N ASP A 90 2.43 -5.32 8.39
CA ASP A 90 3.56 -4.40 8.19
C ASP A 90 3.17 -3.26 7.23
N VAL A 91 2.38 -3.57 6.20
CA VAL A 91 1.97 -2.59 5.17
C VAL A 91 0.49 -2.74 4.87
N ALA A 92 -0.29 -1.69 5.12
CA ALA A 92 -1.66 -1.60 4.63
C ALA A 92 -1.70 -1.01 3.21
N ILE A 93 -2.65 -1.41 2.39
CA ILE A 93 -2.81 -0.90 1.02
C ILE A 93 -4.29 -0.64 0.73
N ALA A 94 -4.62 0.57 0.30
CA ALA A 94 -5.94 0.94 -0.21
C ALA A 94 -5.75 1.86 -1.42
N HIS A 95 -6.63 1.81 -2.42
CA HIS A 95 -6.44 2.67 -3.60
C HIS A 95 -6.63 4.15 -3.25
N GLU A 96 -7.69 4.46 -2.49
CA GLU A 96 -8.09 5.83 -2.20
C GLU A 96 -7.46 6.35 -0.88
N PRO A 97 -6.83 7.55 -0.88
CA PRO A 97 -6.32 8.20 0.31
C PRO A 97 -7.29 8.28 1.48
N VAL A 98 -8.58 8.50 1.24
CA VAL A 98 -9.59 8.54 2.33
C VAL A 98 -9.63 7.21 3.08
N ALA A 99 -9.74 6.08 2.36
CA ALA A 99 -9.75 4.75 2.98
C ALA A 99 -8.40 4.43 3.66
N ALA A 100 -7.28 4.84 3.06
CA ALA A 100 -5.95 4.62 3.61
C ALA A 100 -5.75 5.33 4.96
N ARG A 101 -6.24 6.56 5.09
CA ARG A 101 -6.12 7.37 6.32
C ARG A 101 -6.84 6.79 7.52
N GLU A 102 -7.92 6.03 7.32
CA GLU A 102 -8.63 5.36 8.41
C GLU A 102 -7.76 4.29 9.11
N THR A 103 -6.65 3.86 8.51
CA THR A 103 -5.73 2.86 9.10
C THR A 103 -4.64 3.45 10.02
N ASP A 104 -4.70 4.75 10.30
CA ASP A 104 -3.71 5.44 11.12
C ASP A 104 -3.62 4.86 12.54
N GLY A 105 -2.40 4.62 12.99
CA GLY A 105 -2.08 3.99 14.26
C GLY A 105 -2.03 2.46 14.23
N GLU A 106 -2.62 1.82 13.22
CA GLU A 106 -2.69 0.35 13.17
C GLU A 106 -1.47 -0.29 12.52
N VAL A 107 -0.89 0.37 11.52
CA VAL A 107 0.27 -0.12 10.75
C VAL A 107 1.40 0.92 10.69
N PRO A 108 2.67 0.51 10.54
CA PRO A 108 3.75 1.49 10.39
C PRO A 108 3.72 2.22 9.04
N LEU A 109 3.17 1.59 8.00
CA LEU A 109 3.11 2.11 6.63
C LEU A 109 1.76 1.78 5.99
N VAL A 110 1.13 2.77 5.35
CA VAL A 110 0.00 2.58 4.44
C VAL A 110 0.32 3.20 3.07
N LEU A 111 0.01 2.46 2.01
CA LEU A 111 0.18 2.91 0.62
C LEU A 111 -1.19 3.21 0.01
N CYS A 112 -1.27 4.31 -0.74
CA CYS A 112 -2.40 4.61 -1.61
C CYS A 112 -1.99 5.17 -2.97
N GLY A 113 -2.96 5.30 -3.86
CA GLY A 113 -2.79 5.88 -5.19
C GLY A 113 -3.88 6.92 -5.46
N HIS A 114 -4.63 6.72 -6.54
CA HIS A 114 -5.74 7.56 -7.03
C HIS A 114 -5.37 8.99 -7.48
N LEU A 115 -4.49 9.67 -6.76
CA LEU A 115 -4.15 11.07 -6.98
C LEU A 115 -3.15 11.30 -8.13
N HIS A 116 -2.55 10.22 -8.64
CA HIS A 116 -1.61 10.22 -9.76
C HIS A 116 -0.40 11.14 -9.55
N HIS A 117 0.01 11.33 -8.29
CA HIS A 117 1.26 11.97 -7.93
C HIS A 117 1.80 11.34 -6.66
N GLU A 118 3.12 11.35 -6.51
CA GLU A 118 3.78 10.90 -5.30
C GLU A 118 3.60 11.89 -4.13
N GLY A 119 3.56 11.35 -2.91
CA GLY A 119 3.50 12.15 -1.71
C GLY A 119 3.78 11.34 -0.44
N ASP A 120 4.09 12.06 0.65
CA ASP A 120 4.40 11.47 1.94
C ASP A 120 3.86 12.30 3.09
N GLU A 121 3.31 11.59 4.07
CA GLU A 121 2.78 12.20 5.27
C GLU A 121 2.93 11.26 6.45
N LYS A 122 3.32 11.81 7.60
CA LYS A 122 3.18 11.14 8.89
C LYS A 122 1.83 11.52 9.46
N LEU A 123 0.92 10.56 9.56
CA LEU A 123 -0.41 10.76 10.10
C LEU A 123 -0.37 10.96 11.63
N PRO A 124 -1.43 11.57 12.23
CA PRO A 124 -1.45 11.94 13.64
C PRO A 124 -1.12 10.81 14.65
N TYR A 125 -1.49 9.57 14.36
CA TYR A 125 -1.23 8.40 15.21
C TYR A 125 0.03 7.61 14.82
N GLY A 126 0.82 8.15 13.89
CA GLY A 126 2.17 7.70 13.61
C GLY A 126 2.29 6.70 12.45
N THR A 127 1.21 6.37 11.75
CA THR A 127 1.32 5.66 10.47
C THR A 127 1.93 6.60 9.43
N ARG A 128 2.88 6.09 8.63
CA ARG A 128 3.33 6.81 7.43
C ARG A 128 2.40 6.49 6.27
N LEU A 129 1.75 7.50 5.73
CA LEU A 129 1.00 7.43 4.48
C LEU A 129 1.95 7.76 3.32
N ARG A 130 2.01 6.87 2.33
CA ARG A 130 2.60 7.18 1.03
C ARG A 130 1.53 7.20 -0.04
N MET A 131 1.52 8.28 -0.81
CA MET A 131 0.81 8.37 -2.07
C MET A 131 1.80 7.96 -3.16
N GLU A 132 1.43 6.93 -3.91
CA GLU A 132 2.20 6.43 -5.04
C GLU A 132 1.66 7.05 -6.34
N GLY A 133 2.57 7.41 -7.24
CA GLY A 133 2.23 7.98 -8.52
C GLY A 133 1.61 6.96 -9.51
N SER A 134 1.54 7.35 -10.78
CA SER A 134 0.93 6.50 -11.82
C SER A 134 1.97 6.01 -12.82
N THR A 135 1.97 4.69 -13.09
CA THR A 135 2.77 4.11 -14.18
C THR A 135 2.04 4.12 -15.54
N GLY A 136 1.15 5.09 -15.76
CA GLY A 136 0.34 5.19 -16.99
C GLY A 136 -1.04 4.54 -16.91
N GLY A 137 -1.55 4.27 -15.70
CA GLY A 137 -2.92 3.78 -15.47
C GLY A 137 -4.03 4.72 -15.96
N SER A 138 -3.69 5.97 -16.30
CA SER A 138 -4.61 6.95 -16.91
C SER A 138 -4.98 6.68 -18.38
N GLY A 139 -4.34 5.72 -19.05
CA GLY A 139 -4.54 5.46 -20.49
C GLY A 139 -3.97 6.55 -21.40
N LEU A 140 -4.60 6.80 -22.55
CA LEU A 140 -4.17 7.84 -23.53
C LEU A 140 -4.08 9.25 -22.92
N ARG A 141 -4.64 9.49 -21.74
CA ARG A 141 -4.60 10.81 -21.09
C ARG A 141 -3.23 11.22 -20.57
N ALA A 142 -2.28 10.29 -20.49
CA ALA A 142 -0.88 10.64 -20.34
C ALA A 142 -0.38 11.57 -21.46
N VAL A 143 -1.12 11.76 -22.56
CA VAL A 143 -0.83 12.73 -23.64
C VAL A 143 -1.87 13.86 -23.81
N GLU A 144 -2.98 13.86 -23.07
CA GLU A 144 -4.08 14.82 -23.30
C GLU A 144 -3.86 16.19 -22.63
N GLY A 145 -2.88 16.32 -21.74
CA GLY A 145 -2.47 17.59 -21.12
C GLY A 145 -1.47 18.38 -21.97
N LYS A 146 -1.33 19.69 -21.70
CA LYS A 146 -0.28 20.55 -22.30
C LYS A 146 1.14 20.01 -22.02
N TYR A 147 1.28 19.22 -20.95
CA TYR A 147 2.43 18.39 -20.64
C TYR A 147 1.94 16.98 -20.33
N PRO A 148 2.60 15.93 -20.86
CA PRO A 148 2.26 14.56 -20.53
C PRO A 148 2.52 14.31 -19.03
N ALA A 149 1.55 13.70 -18.33
CA ALA A 149 1.71 13.38 -16.92
C ALA A 149 2.92 12.45 -16.74
N PRO A 150 3.82 12.71 -15.78
CA PRO A 150 4.98 11.88 -15.58
C PRO A 150 4.57 10.45 -15.19
N ILE A 151 5.39 9.49 -15.59
CA ILE A 151 5.28 8.11 -15.12
C ILE A 151 6.05 8.06 -13.81
N GLU A 152 5.34 7.75 -12.73
CA GLU A 152 5.88 7.76 -11.38
C GLU A 152 5.77 6.37 -10.74
N ALA A 153 6.83 5.97 -10.04
CA ALA A 153 6.89 4.71 -9.31
C ALA A 153 7.93 4.78 -8.18
N SER A 154 7.62 4.17 -7.04
CA SER A 154 8.57 4.06 -5.95
C SER A 154 9.21 2.67 -5.83
N VAL A 155 10.47 2.64 -5.41
CA VAL A 155 11.13 1.44 -4.86
C VAL A 155 11.28 1.62 -3.36
N LEU A 156 10.65 0.75 -2.58
CA LEU A 156 10.63 0.83 -1.11
C LEU A 156 11.63 -0.15 -0.50
N TYR A 157 12.44 0.33 0.44
CA TYR A 157 13.46 -0.45 1.13
C TYR A 157 13.03 -0.71 2.57
N PHE A 158 12.92 -1.98 2.94
CA PHE A 158 12.52 -2.41 4.28
C PHE A 158 13.70 -3.05 5.01
N ASP A 159 13.77 -2.80 6.31
CA ASP A 159 14.67 -3.53 7.19
C ASP A 159 14.18 -4.98 7.36
N ARG A 160 15.12 -5.93 7.35
CA ARG A 160 14.81 -7.36 7.31
C ARG A 160 14.22 -7.86 8.63
N ASP A 161 14.66 -7.31 9.75
CA ASP A 161 14.33 -7.84 11.07
C ASP A 161 13.14 -7.11 11.69
N SER A 162 13.10 -5.78 11.54
CA SER A 162 12.03 -4.94 12.06
C SER A 162 10.86 -4.73 11.10
N HIS A 163 11.04 -5.10 9.82
CA HIS A 163 10.07 -4.87 8.74
C HIS A 163 9.69 -3.38 8.53
N ARG A 164 10.49 -2.45 9.07
CA ARG A 164 10.23 -1.01 8.96
C ARG A 164 10.81 -0.44 7.68
N LEU A 165 10.06 0.46 7.04
CA LEU A 165 10.53 1.25 5.90
C LEU A 165 11.77 2.07 6.31
N GLN A 166 12.86 1.92 5.56
CA GLN A 166 14.14 2.59 5.77
C GLN A 166 14.34 3.76 4.81
N ALA A 167 13.95 3.56 3.56
CA ALA A 167 14.10 4.52 2.48
C ALA A 167 13.12 4.19 1.35
N TRP A 168 12.94 5.14 0.45
CA TRP A 168 12.33 4.90 -0.85
C TRP A 168 13.05 5.70 -1.92
N ASP A 169 13.14 5.13 -3.12
CA ASP A 169 13.58 5.83 -4.31
C ASP A 169 12.33 6.15 -5.14
N ALA A 170 12.07 7.44 -5.31
CA ALA A 170 11.02 7.99 -6.17
C ALA A 170 11.57 8.06 -7.60
N ILE A 171 10.89 7.41 -8.54
CA ILE A 171 11.30 7.34 -9.95
C ILE A 171 10.29 8.13 -10.77
N GLU A 172 10.76 9.19 -11.41
CA GLU A 172 9.96 10.01 -12.32
C GLU A 172 10.53 9.89 -13.73
N LEU A 173 9.72 9.41 -14.67
CA LEU A 173 10.04 9.49 -16.09
C LEU A 173 9.23 10.63 -16.70
N GLY A 174 9.94 11.55 -17.37
CA GLY A 174 9.30 12.64 -18.10
C GLY A 174 8.28 12.08 -19.08
N GLY A 175 7.11 12.72 -19.16
CA GLY A 175 6.03 12.22 -19.98
C GLY A 175 6.40 12.16 -21.49
N LEU A 176 5.54 11.50 -22.27
CA LEU A 176 5.76 11.16 -23.69
C LEU A 176 6.39 12.29 -24.52
N GLY A 177 7.63 12.06 -24.99
CA GLY A 177 8.41 13.02 -25.79
C GLY A 177 9.57 13.67 -25.04
N LEU A 178 9.64 13.51 -23.71
CA LEU A 178 10.78 13.93 -22.88
C LEU A 178 11.70 12.74 -22.63
N ALA A 179 13.02 12.95 -22.76
CA ALA A 179 14.04 11.94 -22.48
C ALA A 179 14.66 12.21 -21.09
N THR A 180 13.83 12.28 -20.06
CA THR A 180 14.28 12.50 -18.68
C THR A 180 13.85 11.33 -17.80
N ALA A 181 14.78 10.85 -17.00
CA ALA A 181 14.55 9.90 -15.93
C ALA A 181 15.22 10.46 -14.69
N GLU A 182 14.43 10.72 -13.66
CA GLU A 182 14.90 11.18 -12.36
C GLU A 182 14.69 10.09 -11.32
N VAL A 183 15.68 9.93 -10.45
CA VAL A 183 15.59 9.05 -9.28
C VAL A 183 16.00 9.86 -8.08
N SER A 184 15.08 10.06 -7.13
CA SER A 184 15.35 10.75 -5.88
C SER A 184 15.23 9.80 -4.70
N ARG A 185 16.29 9.70 -3.89
CA ARG A 185 16.30 8.88 -2.68
C ARG A 185 15.86 9.69 -1.48
N HIS A 186 14.96 9.12 -0.70
CA HIS A 186 14.48 9.69 0.54
C HIS A 186 14.63 8.70 1.70
N LEU A 187 15.00 9.21 2.86
CA LEU A 187 15.09 8.42 4.09
C LEU A 187 13.83 8.59 4.93
N ALA A 188 13.34 7.48 5.49
CA ALA A 188 12.33 7.53 6.54
C ALA A 188 12.88 8.32 7.75
N ASP A 189 12.03 9.06 8.46
CA ASP A 189 12.49 9.97 9.52
C ASP A 189 13.33 9.25 10.59
N ASP A 190 12.90 8.04 10.96
CA ASP A 190 13.55 7.17 11.94
C ASP A 190 14.95 6.69 11.49
N ASN A 191 15.31 6.87 10.21
CA ASN A 191 16.58 6.44 9.61
C ASN A 191 17.45 7.64 9.15
N ARG A 192 17.07 8.87 9.52
CA ARG A 192 17.91 10.04 9.25
C ARG A 192 19.08 10.12 10.24
N PRO A 193 20.25 10.66 9.85
CA PRO A 193 21.36 10.87 10.77
C PRO A 193 20.92 11.63 12.03
N GLY A 194 21.13 11.04 13.21
CA GLY A 194 20.74 11.62 14.50
C GLY A 194 19.30 11.30 14.97
N ALA A 195 18.55 10.48 14.24
CA ALA A 195 17.24 10.01 14.69
C ALA A 195 17.36 9.02 15.86
N THR A 196 16.44 9.12 16.83
CA THR A 196 16.27 8.12 17.88
C THR A 196 15.34 7.03 17.34
N PRO A 197 15.76 5.74 17.28
CA PRO A 197 14.89 4.69 16.77
C PRO A 197 13.62 4.58 17.63
N SER A 198 12.46 4.58 16.97
CA SER A 198 11.17 4.31 17.62
C SER A 198 11.20 2.92 18.29
N PRO A 199 10.66 2.75 19.51
CA PRO A 199 10.71 1.49 20.20
C PRO A 199 10.00 0.40 19.39
N THR A 200 10.68 -0.73 19.19
CA THR A 200 10.11 -1.91 18.56
C THR A 200 8.97 -2.43 19.43
N ALA A 201 7.80 -2.71 18.85
CA ALA A 201 6.76 -3.45 19.55
C ALA A 201 7.35 -4.81 19.98
N PRO A 202 7.15 -5.25 21.24
CA PRO A 202 7.79 -6.47 21.73
C PRO A 202 7.27 -7.68 20.94
N SER A 203 8.19 -8.43 20.34
CA SER A 203 7.89 -9.77 19.83
C SER A 203 7.36 -10.64 20.97
N PRO A 204 6.29 -11.42 20.79
CA PRO A 204 5.86 -12.36 21.80
C PRO A 204 6.93 -13.44 21.94
N SER A 205 7.73 -13.36 23.01
CA SER A 205 8.63 -14.42 23.41
C SER A 205 7.79 -15.62 23.83
N GLY A 206 7.72 -16.63 22.95
CA GLY A 206 7.16 -17.92 23.29
C GLY A 206 7.98 -18.57 24.41
N LYS A 207 7.48 -18.49 25.65
CA LYS A 207 7.88 -19.37 26.74
C LYS A 207 6.66 -20.04 27.32
N GLY A 208 6.63 -21.37 27.24
CA GLY A 208 5.60 -22.17 27.86
C GLY A 208 5.68 -23.66 27.52
N GLY A 209 6.88 -24.23 27.59
CA GLY A 209 7.04 -25.67 27.65
C GLY A 209 6.60 -26.22 29.02
N LEU A 210 5.93 -27.39 28.95
CA LEU A 210 5.62 -28.37 30.00
C LEU A 210 4.55 -28.03 31.06
N ALA A 211 3.46 -28.81 31.03
CA ALA A 211 3.29 -29.89 32.01
C ALA A 211 2.32 -30.97 31.49
N ARG A 212 2.82 -32.20 31.37
CA ARG A 212 1.98 -33.41 31.40
C ARG A 212 1.43 -33.60 32.81
N ARG A 213 0.25 -34.24 32.87
CA ARG A 213 -0.26 -35.23 33.86
C ARG A 213 -1.52 -34.80 34.63
N PRO A 214 -2.30 -35.76 35.19
CA PRO A 214 -2.25 -37.22 35.01
C PRO A 214 -3.37 -37.76 34.11
#